data_AF-A0A921YM69-F1
#
_entry.id   AF-A0A921YM69-F1
#
_cell.length_a   1.000
_cell.length_b   1.000
_cell.length_c   1.000
_cell.angle_alpha   90.00
_cell.angle_beta   90.00
_cell.angle_gamma   90.00
#
_symmetry.space_group_name_H-M   'P 1'
#
loop_
_entity.id
_entity.type
_entity.pdbx_description
1 polymer ?
#
loop_
_entity_poly.entity_id
_entity_poly.type
_entity_poly.pdbx_seq_one_letter_code
_entity_poly.pdbx_strand_id
1 'polypeptide(L)'
;MFHFQIPVTVMAVDTKNAENNKVFDKTLIANGGDLNGTNVIRNSFKNNKSKDNGINTEKDVAENWEGLNVFQKTRRVISMITVEPILACYVMPSVLSALATQNLYLEKACRVNLQFDHHVCDALTRRETANYTMEEEAVQTLVASVAGWKTVLQSFLPCGILIFLGAYSDRVGQRKFCMLLPIIGEFLTSIGLIVNTYFFYELPVEAAAVTEAIFPALTGGWFTMFMGVFSYIADVTTEEQRTLRIGIVNLFHSVGVPVGAALSGILVRKIGLYGVFSVSATLYILSFLYGYYRIKEVKKVNPDVEPAKNCCDWLRNFFDTRYVKETLMVAFKRGPNNRRLRVIMLVVVLCVIIGPIYGE
;
A
#
# COMPACT_ATOMS: atom_id res chain seq x y z
N MET A 1 -4.42 -20.19 10.02
CA MET A 1 -3.31 -20.04 9.06
C MET A 1 -3.88 -19.31 7.85
N PHE A 2 -3.98 -17.98 7.93
CA PHE A 2 -4.69 -17.19 6.92
C PHE A 2 -3.73 -16.83 5.78
N HIS A 3 -3.90 -17.49 4.63
CA HIS A 3 -3.22 -17.15 3.39
C HIS A 3 -3.86 -15.89 2.81
N PHE A 4 -3.29 -14.72 3.10
CA PHE A 4 -3.58 -13.50 2.34
C PHE A 4 -2.91 -13.60 0.96
N GLN A 5 -3.57 -14.27 0.03
CA GLN A 5 -3.17 -14.32 -1.38
C GLN A 5 -4.07 -13.34 -2.16
N ILE A 6 -3.60 -12.11 -2.37
CA ILE A 6 -4.27 -11.21 -3.33
C ILE A 6 -3.98 -11.75 -4.74
N PRO A 7 -4.99 -12.03 -5.57
CA PRO A 7 -4.76 -12.55 -6.91
C PRO A 7 -4.21 -11.46 -7.84
N VAL A 8 -3.06 -11.75 -8.42
CA VAL A 8 -2.38 -10.92 -9.42
C VAL A 8 -3.16 -10.98 -10.73
N THR A 9 -3.75 -9.88 -11.17
CA THR A 9 -4.17 -9.73 -12.58
C THR A 9 -3.12 -8.91 -13.31
N VAL A 10 -2.33 -9.60 -14.14
CA VAL A 10 -1.48 -8.99 -15.16
C VAL A 10 -2.40 -8.33 -16.18
N MET A 11 -2.47 -6.99 -16.20
CA MET A 11 -3.07 -6.30 -17.33
C MET A 11 -2.10 -6.36 -18.51
N ALA A 12 -2.38 -7.25 -19.46
CA ALA A 12 -1.77 -7.22 -20.77
C ALA A 12 -2.15 -5.89 -21.46
N VAL A 13 -1.15 -5.12 -21.87
CA VAL A 13 -1.32 -3.95 -22.73
C VAL A 13 -1.39 -4.46 -24.16
N ASP A 14 -2.55 -4.27 -24.80
CA ASP A 14 -2.73 -4.47 -26.24
C ASP A 14 -1.91 -3.43 -27.02
N THR A 15 -0.81 -3.87 -27.60
CA THR A 15 -0.10 -3.15 -28.66
C THR A 15 -0.88 -3.37 -29.97
N LYS A 16 -1.68 -2.39 -30.41
CA LYS A 16 -2.12 -2.21 -31.81
C LYS A 16 -2.93 -0.93 -32.01
N ASN A 17 -2.27 0.13 -32.50
CA ASN A 17 -2.56 0.79 -33.78
C ASN A 17 -1.87 2.15 -33.85
N ALA A 18 -0.78 2.18 -34.63
CA ALA A 18 -0.36 3.37 -35.34
C ALA A 18 -1.31 3.62 -36.53
N GLU A 19 -1.23 4.84 -37.07
CA GLU A 19 -1.90 5.35 -38.29
C GLU A 19 -3.28 5.98 -38.09
N ASN A 20 -3.31 7.29 -37.84
CA ASN A 20 -3.81 8.28 -38.82
C ASN A 20 -3.88 9.68 -38.19
N ASN A 21 -2.96 10.57 -38.58
CA ASN A 21 -3.29 11.89 -39.13
C ASN A 21 -2.00 12.71 -39.34
N LYS A 22 -1.65 12.88 -40.61
CA LYS A 22 -0.72 13.90 -41.09
C LYS A 22 -1.42 15.27 -41.16
N VAL A 23 -0.58 16.30 -41.13
CA VAL A 23 -0.78 17.67 -41.66
C VAL A 23 -1.49 18.66 -40.75
N PHE A 24 -0.71 19.52 -40.07
CA PHE A 24 -0.71 20.95 -40.42
C PHE A 24 0.58 21.62 -39.95
N ASP A 25 1.37 22.06 -40.93
CA ASP A 25 2.58 22.86 -40.80
C ASP A 25 2.19 24.34 -40.68
N LYS A 26 2.83 25.09 -39.79
CA LYS A 26 2.90 26.56 -39.92
C LYS A 26 4.06 27.12 -39.09
N THR A 27 5.11 27.41 -39.84
CA THR A 27 6.30 28.19 -39.54
C THR A 27 5.93 29.63 -39.13
N LEU A 28 6.55 30.16 -38.07
CA LEU A 28 6.70 31.60 -37.87
C LEU A 28 8.13 31.90 -37.37
N ILE A 29 8.79 32.78 -38.11
CA ILE A 29 10.13 33.34 -37.88
C ILE A 29 9.96 34.70 -37.20
N ALA A 30 10.76 35.01 -36.17
CA ALA A 30 11.14 36.39 -35.82
C ALA A 30 12.40 36.43 -34.92
N ASN A 31 13.29 37.38 -35.23
CA ASN A 31 14.63 37.62 -34.71
C ASN A 31 14.68 38.56 -33.48
N GLY A 32 15.82 38.49 -32.75
CA GLY A 32 16.48 39.59 -32.03
C GLY A 32 15.96 39.90 -30.62
N GLY A 33 16.77 40.18 -29.59
CA GLY A 33 18.20 40.42 -29.43
C GLY A 33 18.43 40.95 -27.99
N ASP A 34 19.67 40.81 -27.50
CA ASP A 34 20.31 41.55 -26.38
C ASP A 34 19.83 41.29 -24.93
N LEU A 35 20.63 41.42 -23.86
CA LEU A 35 22.05 41.28 -23.49
C LEU A 35 22.07 41.66 -21.98
N ASN A 36 22.66 40.83 -21.09
CA ASN A 36 23.59 41.21 -19.98
C ASN A 36 23.42 40.46 -18.65
N GLY A 37 24.59 39.96 -18.18
CA GLY A 37 25.05 39.89 -16.79
C GLY A 37 24.33 38.88 -15.87
N THR A 38 24.96 37.95 -15.16
CA THR A 38 26.32 37.91 -14.62
C THR A 38 26.62 36.46 -14.20
N ASN A 39 27.90 36.16 -14.14
CA ASN A 39 28.56 34.86 -14.14
C ASN A 39 28.51 34.04 -12.83
N VAL A 40 29.09 32.83 -12.96
CA VAL A 40 29.79 32.00 -11.94
C VAL A 40 28.87 30.91 -11.34
N ILE A 41 28.98 29.61 -11.68
CA ILE A 41 30.16 28.73 -11.61
C ILE A 41 30.23 27.74 -12.79
N ARG A 42 31.32 27.87 -13.57
CA ARG A 42 32.15 26.86 -14.28
C ARG A 42 31.63 25.40 -14.25
N ASN A 43 31.18 24.86 -15.39
CA ASN A 43 31.98 24.14 -16.39
C ASN A 43 32.88 23.03 -15.83
N SER A 44 32.49 21.77 -16.06
CA SER A 44 33.37 20.83 -16.75
C SER A 44 32.55 19.97 -17.71
N PHE A 45 33.10 19.79 -18.91
CA PHE A 45 32.62 19.00 -20.07
C PHE A 45 31.62 19.68 -21.02
N LYS A 46 32.19 20.52 -21.88
CA LYS A 46 31.64 20.92 -23.18
C LYS A 46 32.44 20.22 -24.29
N ASN A 47 31.74 19.93 -25.40
CA ASN A 47 32.13 19.31 -26.69
C ASN A 47 31.87 17.78 -26.72
N ASN A 48 30.91 17.28 -27.51
CA ASN A 48 30.60 17.61 -28.90
C ASN A 48 29.09 17.79 -29.20
N LYS A 49 28.73 18.88 -29.89
CA LYS A 49 27.64 18.92 -30.89
C LYS A 49 28.16 18.13 -32.12
N SER A 50 27.40 17.44 -32.96
CA SER A 50 25.98 17.45 -33.32
C SER A 50 25.77 16.34 -34.36
N LYS A 51 24.65 15.61 -34.33
CA LYS A 51 23.95 15.19 -35.55
C LYS A 51 22.53 14.74 -35.21
N ASP A 52 21.62 15.31 -35.99
CA ASP A 52 20.23 14.94 -36.16
C ASP A 52 20.09 13.46 -36.50
N ASN A 53 19.13 12.78 -35.86
CA ASN A 53 18.30 11.70 -36.41
C ASN A 53 17.46 11.08 -35.30
N GLY A 54 16.16 10.97 -35.55
CA GLY A 54 15.21 10.32 -34.67
C GLY A 54 15.50 8.83 -34.44
N ILE A 55 14.90 8.35 -33.34
CA ILE A 55 14.77 6.94 -32.94
C ILE A 55 16.10 6.31 -32.51
N ASN A 56 16.31 6.15 -31.20
CA ASN A 56 16.99 5.00 -30.55
C ASN A 56 17.12 5.16 -29.02
N THR A 57 15.99 5.28 -28.30
CA THR A 57 16.02 5.32 -26.83
C THR A 57 16.41 3.98 -26.18
N GLU A 58 16.26 2.86 -26.89
CA GLU A 58 16.66 1.52 -26.39
C GLU A 58 18.18 1.28 -26.41
N LYS A 59 18.89 1.79 -27.42
CA LYS A 59 20.35 1.57 -27.54
C LYS A 59 21.14 2.38 -26.50
N ASP A 60 20.70 3.62 -26.22
CA ASP A 60 21.34 4.49 -25.22
C ASP A 60 21.18 3.99 -23.78
N VAL A 61 20.13 3.23 -23.49
CA VAL A 61 19.94 2.59 -22.17
C VAL A 61 20.77 1.32 -22.08
N ALA A 62 20.81 0.48 -23.12
CA ALA A 62 21.55 -0.78 -23.13
C ALA A 62 23.08 -0.58 -23.11
N GLU A 63 23.64 0.35 -23.89
CA GLU A 63 25.08 0.67 -23.88
C GLU A 63 25.57 1.17 -22.51
N ASN A 64 24.68 1.74 -21.70
CA ASN A 64 25.00 2.29 -20.39
C ASN A 64 25.21 1.20 -19.30
N TRP A 65 24.75 -0.04 -19.50
CA TRP A 65 24.88 -1.12 -18.51
C TRP A 65 26.15 -1.95 -18.66
N GLU A 66 26.67 -2.10 -19.88
CA GLU A 66 27.79 -3.02 -20.15
C GLU A 66 29.12 -2.52 -19.55
N GLY A 67 29.29 -1.21 -19.34
CA GLY A 67 30.51 -0.60 -18.79
C GLY A 67 30.53 -0.29 -17.28
N LEU A 68 29.44 -0.53 -16.54
CA LEU A 68 29.35 -0.13 -15.12
C LEU A 68 29.91 -1.20 -14.17
N ASN A 69 30.69 -0.75 -13.17
CA ASN A 69 31.20 -1.62 -12.11
C ASN A 69 30.03 -2.20 -11.27
N VAL A 70 30.16 -3.39 -10.67
CA VAL A 70 29.10 -4.05 -9.90
C VAL A 70 28.51 -3.11 -8.83
N PHE A 71 29.36 -2.30 -8.18
CA PHE A 71 28.93 -1.30 -7.21
C PHE A 71 28.10 -0.16 -7.83
N GLN A 72 28.43 0.28 -9.05
CA GLN A 72 27.69 1.30 -9.78
C GLN A 72 26.37 0.74 -10.32
N LYS A 73 26.35 -0.51 -10.78
CA LYS A 73 25.13 -1.25 -11.14
C LYS A 73 24.20 -1.36 -9.93
N THR A 74 24.70 -1.81 -8.78
CA THR A 74 23.93 -1.89 -7.53
C THR A 74 23.45 -0.52 -7.05
N ARG A 75 24.29 0.52 -7.10
CA ARG A 75 23.88 1.89 -6.75
C ARG A 75 22.79 2.45 -7.68
N ARG A 76 22.84 2.11 -8.97
CA ARG A 76 21.85 2.52 -9.97
C ARG A 76 20.53 1.75 -9.77
N VAL A 77 20.59 0.46 -9.45
CA VAL A 77 19.42 -0.34 -9.04
C VAL A 77 18.80 0.22 -7.76
N ILE A 78 19.60 0.52 -6.73
CA ILE A 78 19.13 1.15 -5.48
C ILE A 78 18.51 2.54 -5.73
N SER A 79 18.98 3.28 -6.74
CA SER A 79 18.38 4.56 -7.11
C SER A 79 17.01 4.42 -7.81
N MET A 80 16.73 3.25 -8.40
CA MET A 80 15.43 2.92 -9.01
C MET A 80 14.42 2.38 -7.99
N ILE A 81 14.89 1.87 -6.86
CA ILE A 81 14.08 1.48 -5.70
C ILE A 81 13.55 2.76 -5.03
N THR A 82 12.23 2.97 -5.04
CA THR A 82 11.57 4.13 -4.44
C THR A 82 10.45 3.75 -3.46
N VAL A 83 9.51 2.89 -3.86
CA VAL A 83 8.31 2.55 -3.08
C VAL A 83 8.29 1.10 -2.60
N GLU A 84 9.25 0.30 -3.06
CA GLU A 84 9.39 -1.10 -2.70
C GLU A 84 9.79 -1.29 -1.22
N PRO A 85 10.73 -0.50 -0.64
CA PRO A 85 11.13 -0.67 0.76
C PRO A 85 10.06 -0.22 1.74
N ILE A 86 9.31 0.85 1.43
CA ILE A 86 8.19 1.29 2.28
C ILE A 86 7.10 0.21 2.32
N LEU A 87 6.82 -0.44 1.19
CA LEU A 87 5.85 -1.53 1.14
C LEU A 87 6.34 -2.74 1.92
N ALA A 88 7.60 -3.14 1.78
CA ALA A 88 8.18 -4.23 2.56
C ALA A 88 8.13 -3.93 4.08
N CYS A 89 8.51 -2.71 4.47
CA CYS A 89 8.46 -2.23 5.85
C CYS A 89 7.04 -1.96 6.37
N TYR A 90 6.01 -2.05 5.52
CA TYR A 90 4.61 -2.04 5.92
C TYR A 90 4.07 -3.47 6.07
N VAL A 91 4.29 -4.31 5.07
CA VAL A 91 3.77 -5.69 5.00
C VAL A 91 4.39 -6.58 6.08
N MET A 92 5.71 -6.52 6.28
CA MET A 92 6.39 -7.37 7.26
C MET A 92 5.88 -7.16 8.70
N PRO A 93 5.88 -5.93 9.27
CA PRO A 93 5.36 -5.72 10.62
C PRO A 93 3.85 -5.94 10.73
N SER A 94 3.09 -5.78 9.64
CA SER A 94 1.64 -6.04 9.62
C SER A 94 1.34 -7.52 9.75
N VAL A 95 2.00 -8.39 8.97
CA VAL A 95 1.85 -9.84 9.09
C VAL A 95 2.38 -10.35 10.44
N LEU A 96 3.49 -9.78 10.90
CA LEU A 96 4.05 -10.06 12.21
C LEU A 96 3.04 -9.76 13.34
N SER A 97 2.42 -8.58 13.33
CA SER A 97 1.41 -8.20 14.32
C SER A 97 0.11 -9.00 14.18
N ALA A 98 -0.33 -9.32 12.96
CA ALA A 98 -1.55 -10.09 12.74
C ALA A 98 -1.46 -11.49 13.37
N LEU A 99 -0.33 -12.18 13.21
CA LEU A 99 -0.12 -13.50 13.81
C LEU A 99 0.04 -13.44 15.33
N ALA A 100 0.71 -12.41 15.86
CA ALA A 100 0.77 -12.19 17.30
C ALA A 100 -0.64 -11.92 17.88
N THR A 101 -1.46 -11.14 17.18
CA THR A 101 -2.83 -10.82 17.59
C THR A 101 -3.71 -12.07 17.58
N GLN A 102 -3.54 -12.98 16.63
CA GLN A 102 -4.24 -14.28 16.65
C GLN A 102 -3.92 -15.10 17.90
N ASN A 103 -2.65 -15.13 18.32
CA ASN A 103 -2.28 -15.80 19.58
C ASN A 103 -2.86 -15.06 20.79
N LEU A 104 -2.84 -13.73 20.79
CA LEU A 104 -3.47 -12.91 21.84
C LEU A 104 -4.96 -13.21 21.97
N TYR A 105 -5.68 -13.40 20.86
CA TYR A 105 -7.11 -13.72 20.88
C TYR A 105 -7.40 -15.08 21.49
N LEU A 106 -6.62 -16.10 21.14
CA LEU A 106 -6.75 -17.43 21.75
C LEU A 106 -6.52 -17.37 23.27
N GLU A 107 -5.45 -16.68 23.69
CA GLU A 107 -5.12 -16.56 25.12
C GLU A 107 -6.18 -15.76 25.91
N LYS A 108 -6.67 -14.64 25.35
CA LYS A 108 -7.73 -13.84 25.98
C LYS A 108 -9.08 -14.56 26.01
N ALA A 109 -9.45 -15.21 24.91
CA ALA A 109 -10.68 -16.00 24.83
C ALA A 109 -10.69 -17.10 25.91
N CYS A 110 -9.56 -17.80 26.09
CA CYS A 110 -9.44 -18.87 27.09
C CYS A 110 -9.42 -18.33 28.53
N ARG A 111 -8.58 -17.33 28.84
CA ARG A 111 -8.33 -16.89 30.22
C ARG A 111 -9.32 -15.86 30.74
N VAL A 112 -9.80 -14.96 29.88
CA VAL A 112 -10.60 -13.79 30.29
C VAL A 112 -12.08 -14.01 30.02
N ASN A 113 -12.43 -14.43 28.81
CA ASN A 113 -13.83 -14.58 28.42
C ASN A 113 -14.45 -15.89 28.93
N LEU A 114 -13.78 -17.04 28.72
CA LEU A 114 -14.27 -18.36 29.15
C LEU A 114 -13.80 -18.77 30.55
N GLN A 115 -12.77 -18.10 31.08
CA GLN A 115 -12.24 -18.30 32.43
C GLN A 115 -11.87 -19.76 32.74
N PHE A 116 -11.28 -20.47 31.77
CA PHE A 116 -10.76 -21.82 31.99
C PHE A 116 -9.50 -21.80 32.88
N ASP A 117 -9.22 -22.94 33.50
CA ASP A 117 -8.04 -23.12 34.34
C ASP A 117 -6.74 -22.83 33.57
N HIS A 118 -5.77 -22.22 34.26
CA HIS A 118 -4.51 -21.80 33.63
C HIS A 118 -3.76 -22.94 32.92
N HIS A 119 -3.81 -24.16 33.48
CA HIS A 119 -3.14 -25.32 32.88
C HIS A 119 -3.76 -25.75 31.54
N VAL A 120 -5.08 -25.57 31.37
CA VAL A 120 -5.79 -25.84 30.12
C VAL A 120 -5.36 -24.81 29.08
N CYS A 121 -5.40 -23.52 29.41
CA CYS A 121 -4.99 -22.46 28.50
C CYS A 121 -3.50 -22.56 28.11
N ASP A 122 -2.61 -22.95 29.02
CA ASP A 122 -1.19 -23.19 28.70
C ASP A 122 -1.01 -24.37 27.73
N ALA A 123 -1.78 -25.44 27.89
CA ALA A 123 -1.77 -26.59 26.97
C ALA A 123 -2.27 -26.19 25.57
N LEU A 124 -3.35 -25.40 25.49
CA LEU A 124 -3.87 -24.86 24.23
C LEU A 124 -2.83 -23.95 23.54
N THR A 125 -2.15 -23.06 24.27
CA THR A 125 -1.08 -22.22 23.70
C THR A 125 0.09 -23.05 23.16
N ARG A 126 0.41 -24.18 23.80
CA ARG A 126 1.44 -25.14 23.33
C ARG A 126 0.97 -26.06 22.20
N ARG A 127 -0.32 -26.00 21.82
CA ARG A 127 -0.98 -26.89 20.87
C ARG A 127 -1.01 -28.36 21.32
N GLU A 128 -1.12 -28.58 22.63
CA GLU A 128 -1.28 -29.90 23.25
C GLU A 128 -2.78 -30.17 23.49
N THR A 129 -3.54 -30.45 22.43
CA THR A 129 -5.02 -30.42 22.48
C THR A 129 -5.71 -31.78 22.65
N ALA A 130 -4.95 -32.88 22.70
CA ALA A 130 -5.50 -34.24 22.71
C ALA A 130 -6.50 -34.54 23.85
N ASN A 131 -6.38 -33.84 24.99
CA ASN A 131 -7.26 -34.02 26.16
C ASN A 131 -8.26 -32.86 26.37
N TYR A 132 -8.21 -31.80 25.55
CA TYR A 132 -8.95 -30.55 25.76
C TYR A 132 -9.75 -30.14 24.53
N THR A 133 -10.33 -31.11 23.82
CA THR A 133 -11.00 -30.87 22.53
C THR A 133 -12.24 -29.99 22.68
N MET A 134 -12.99 -30.11 23.79
CA MET A 134 -14.17 -29.29 24.06
C MET A 134 -13.80 -27.83 24.35
N GLU A 135 -12.73 -27.62 25.12
CA GLU A 135 -12.24 -26.29 25.47
C GLU A 135 -11.62 -25.60 24.25
N GLU A 136 -10.91 -26.35 23.42
CA GLU A 136 -10.41 -25.87 22.12
C GLU A 136 -11.56 -25.42 21.22
N GLU A 137 -12.61 -26.23 21.07
CA GLU A 137 -13.78 -25.89 20.25
C GLU A 137 -14.47 -24.62 20.75
N ALA A 138 -14.67 -24.48 22.07
CA ALA A 138 -15.28 -23.30 22.67
C ALA A 138 -14.45 -22.03 22.44
N VAL A 139 -13.13 -22.09 22.64
CA VAL A 139 -12.21 -20.97 22.40
C VAL A 139 -12.20 -20.59 20.92
N GLN A 140 -12.10 -21.57 20.02
CA GLN A 140 -12.08 -21.33 18.58
C GLN A 140 -13.39 -20.75 18.07
N THR A 141 -14.53 -21.22 18.58
CA THR A 141 -15.86 -20.69 18.22
C THR A 141 -15.99 -19.23 18.62
N LEU A 142 -15.51 -18.86 19.82
CA LEU A 142 -15.51 -17.47 20.26
C LEU A 142 -14.58 -16.60 19.39
N VAL A 143 -13.35 -17.06 19.12
CA VAL A 143 -12.40 -16.32 18.27
C VAL A 143 -12.91 -16.20 16.83
N ALA A 144 -13.57 -17.22 16.29
CA ALA A 144 -14.18 -17.19 14.97
C ALA A 144 -15.34 -16.18 14.91
N SER A 145 -16.22 -16.16 15.91
CA SER A 145 -17.27 -15.15 16.05
C SER A 145 -16.69 -13.73 16.07
N VAL A 146 -15.61 -13.53 16.85
CA VAL A 146 -14.90 -12.25 16.93
C VAL A 146 -14.29 -11.86 15.58
N ALA A 147 -13.63 -12.78 14.89
CA ALA A 147 -13.08 -12.55 13.56
C ALA A 147 -14.18 -12.20 12.53
N GLY A 148 -15.35 -12.83 12.62
CA GLY A 148 -16.48 -12.61 11.74
C GLY A 148 -16.96 -11.15 11.78
N TRP A 149 -17.37 -10.66 12.95
CA TRP A 149 -17.85 -9.27 13.05
C TRP A 149 -16.71 -8.24 12.87
N LYS A 150 -15.46 -8.58 13.24
CA LYS A 150 -14.29 -7.72 12.98
C LYS A 150 -14.11 -7.48 11.48
N THR A 151 -14.25 -8.53 10.66
CA THR A 151 -14.09 -8.46 9.20
C THR A 151 -15.17 -7.57 8.57
N VAL A 152 -16.40 -7.62 9.07
CA VAL A 152 -17.48 -6.71 8.64
C VAL A 152 -17.10 -5.26 8.90
N LEU A 153 -16.59 -4.95 10.10
CA LEU A 153 -16.15 -3.60 10.46
C LEU A 153 -14.98 -3.13 9.58
N GLN A 154 -14.00 -4.00 9.34
CA GLN A 154 -12.84 -3.74 8.48
C GLN A 154 -13.17 -3.67 6.99
N SER A 155 -14.36 -4.11 6.55
CA SER A 155 -14.78 -3.99 5.16
C SER A 155 -15.66 -2.77 4.95
N PHE A 156 -16.66 -2.58 5.81
CA PHE A 156 -17.68 -1.54 5.63
C PHE A 156 -17.15 -0.12 5.80
N LEU A 157 -16.40 0.13 6.88
CA LEU A 157 -15.87 1.47 7.18
C LEU A 157 -14.88 1.97 6.12
N PRO A 158 -13.84 1.20 5.71
CA PRO A 158 -12.93 1.69 4.70
C PRO A 158 -13.55 1.81 3.32
N CYS A 159 -14.64 1.09 2.97
CA CYS A 159 -15.35 1.35 1.72
C CYS A 159 -15.79 2.81 1.58
N GLY A 160 -16.32 3.41 2.66
CA GLY A 160 -16.68 4.82 2.67
C GLY A 160 -15.47 5.70 2.44
N ILE A 161 -14.41 5.52 3.22
CA ILE A 161 -13.20 6.36 3.21
C ILE A 161 -12.41 6.19 1.90
N LEU A 162 -12.32 4.98 1.35
CA LEU A 162 -11.61 4.69 0.09
C LEU A 162 -12.23 5.42 -1.10
N ILE A 163 -13.55 5.64 -1.11
CA ILE A 163 -14.19 6.42 -2.18
C ILE A 163 -13.72 7.88 -2.14
N PHE A 164 -13.70 8.48 -0.96
CA PHE A 164 -13.20 9.85 -0.79
C PHE A 164 -11.70 9.94 -1.06
N LEU A 165 -10.92 9.03 -0.48
CA LEU A 165 -9.47 9.01 -0.59
C LEU A 165 -9.01 8.73 -2.02
N GLY A 166 -9.68 7.83 -2.74
CA GLY A 166 -9.42 7.56 -4.16
C GLY A 166 -9.72 8.78 -5.03
N ALA A 167 -10.91 9.39 -4.86
CA ALA A 167 -11.27 10.60 -5.58
C ALA A 167 -10.30 11.76 -5.29
N TYR A 168 -9.91 11.93 -4.02
CA TYR A 168 -8.93 12.93 -3.59
C TYR A 168 -7.55 12.66 -4.20
N SER A 169 -7.07 11.41 -4.13
CA SER A 169 -5.77 10.99 -4.66
C SER A 169 -5.67 11.26 -6.16
N ASP A 170 -6.73 10.97 -6.92
CA ASP A 170 -6.74 11.14 -8.37
C ASP A 170 -6.82 12.61 -8.82
N ARG A 171 -7.48 13.47 -8.05
CA ARG A 171 -7.64 14.89 -8.38
C ARG A 171 -6.52 15.77 -7.87
N VAL A 172 -6.14 15.61 -6.61
CA VAL A 172 -5.12 16.44 -5.95
C VAL A 172 -3.72 15.89 -6.23
N GLY A 173 -3.60 14.62 -6.59
CA GLY A 173 -2.31 13.99 -6.92
C GLY A 173 -1.40 13.80 -5.71
N GLN A 174 -1.91 13.96 -4.49
CA GLN A 174 -1.16 13.77 -3.24
C GLN A 174 -1.01 12.28 -2.92
N ARG A 175 -0.15 11.59 -3.68
CA ARG A 175 0.08 10.15 -3.55
C ARG A 175 0.84 9.81 -2.27
N LYS A 176 1.73 10.71 -1.83
CA LYS A 176 2.49 10.52 -0.58
C LYS A 176 1.57 10.43 0.64
N PHE A 177 0.57 11.29 0.72
CA PHE A 177 -0.42 11.28 1.81
C PHE A 177 -1.12 9.91 1.88
N CYS A 178 -1.56 9.38 0.74
CA CYS A 178 -2.24 8.09 0.66
C CYS A 178 -1.36 6.91 1.13
N MET A 179 -0.03 6.99 0.97
CA MET A 179 0.89 5.95 1.46
C MET A 179 1.22 6.09 2.95
N LEU A 180 1.30 7.33 3.47
CA LEU A 180 1.65 7.57 4.88
C LEU A 180 0.47 7.35 5.85
N LEU A 181 -0.76 7.66 5.41
CA LEU A 181 -1.97 7.49 6.21
C LEU A 181 -2.16 6.06 6.78
N PRO A 182 -2.07 4.98 5.98
CA PRO A 182 -2.26 3.61 6.50
C PRO A 182 -1.13 3.21 7.46
N ILE A 183 0.11 3.70 7.26
CA ILE A 183 1.23 3.44 8.19
C ILE A 183 0.93 4.00 9.58
N ILE A 184 0.33 5.20 9.65
CA ILE A 184 -0.10 5.79 10.93
C ILE A 184 -1.19 4.93 11.57
N GLY A 185 -2.18 4.47 10.79
CA GLY A 185 -3.25 3.63 11.32
C GLY A 185 -2.72 2.33 11.94
N GLU A 186 -1.83 1.63 11.25
CA GLU A 186 -1.20 0.40 11.74
C GLU A 186 -0.28 0.64 12.96
N PHE A 187 0.39 1.78 13.02
CA PHE A 187 1.16 2.19 14.19
C PHE A 187 0.24 2.40 15.41
N LEU A 188 -0.89 3.08 15.23
CA LEU A 188 -1.89 3.25 16.29
C LEU A 188 -2.49 1.92 16.74
N THR A 189 -2.75 1.01 15.79
CA THR A 189 -3.16 -0.37 16.11
C THR A 189 -2.13 -1.06 16.99
N SER A 190 -0.84 -0.95 16.65
CA SER A 190 0.25 -1.57 17.42
C SER A 190 0.30 -1.02 18.84
N ILE A 191 0.15 0.29 19.03
CA ILE A 191 0.06 0.91 20.35
C ILE A 191 -1.17 0.41 21.12
N GLY A 192 -2.33 0.36 20.47
CA GLY A 192 -3.56 -0.12 21.09
C GLY A 192 -3.47 -1.59 21.51
N LEU A 193 -2.79 -2.43 20.73
CA LEU A 193 -2.52 -3.83 21.07
C LEU A 193 -1.51 -3.96 22.22
N ILE A 194 -0.51 -3.08 22.31
CA ILE A 194 0.37 -2.99 23.48
C ILE A 194 -0.43 -2.67 24.75
N VAL A 195 -1.34 -1.69 24.69
CA VAL A 195 -2.23 -1.34 25.81
C VAL A 195 -3.13 -2.53 26.18
N ASN A 196 -3.71 -3.23 25.20
CA ASN A 196 -4.51 -4.44 25.42
C ASN A 196 -3.72 -5.60 26.02
N THR A 197 -2.43 -5.69 25.71
CA THR A 197 -1.52 -6.70 26.27
C THR A 197 -1.09 -6.32 27.69
N TYR A 198 -0.98 -5.02 27.99
CA TYR A 198 -0.67 -4.53 29.34
C TYR A 198 -1.86 -4.78 30.29
N PHE A 199 -3.08 -4.40 29.88
CA PHE A 199 -4.32 -4.68 30.59
C PHE A 199 -4.91 -6.02 30.14
N PHE A 200 -4.13 -7.09 30.32
CA PHE A 200 -4.48 -8.40 29.79
C PHE A 200 -5.76 -8.97 30.41
N TYR A 201 -5.90 -8.87 31.74
CA TYR A 201 -7.01 -9.50 32.48
C TYR A 201 -8.24 -8.59 32.59
N GLU A 202 -8.07 -7.29 32.40
CA GLU A 202 -9.14 -6.29 32.52
C GLU A 202 -9.89 -6.09 31.20
N LEU A 203 -9.24 -6.31 30.06
CA LEU A 203 -9.83 -6.09 28.74
C LEU A 203 -10.13 -7.42 28.03
N PRO A 204 -11.39 -7.66 27.63
CA PRO A 204 -11.78 -8.90 26.95
C PRO A 204 -11.29 -8.92 25.50
N VAL A 205 -11.42 -10.06 24.82
CA VAL A 205 -10.94 -10.24 23.44
C VAL A 205 -11.58 -9.25 22.45
N GLU A 206 -12.83 -8.86 22.70
CA GLU A 206 -13.59 -7.92 21.89
C GLU A 206 -12.94 -6.52 21.87
N ALA A 207 -12.37 -6.08 22.99
CA ALA A 207 -11.69 -4.78 23.06
C ALA A 207 -10.43 -4.76 22.17
N ALA A 208 -9.69 -5.86 22.13
CA ALA A 208 -8.54 -6.02 21.24
C ALA A 208 -8.98 -6.06 19.77
N ALA A 209 -10.09 -6.74 19.47
CA ALA A 209 -10.68 -6.78 18.12
C ALA A 209 -11.18 -5.44 17.61
N VAL A 210 -11.85 -4.64 18.45
CA VAL A 210 -12.24 -3.27 18.08
C VAL A 210 -11.01 -2.42 17.81
N THR A 211 -9.99 -2.51 18.67
CA THR A 211 -8.74 -1.76 18.52
C THR A 211 -8.02 -2.12 17.22
N GLU A 212 -7.94 -3.41 16.88
CA GLU A 212 -7.33 -3.89 15.65
C GLU A 212 -8.14 -3.49 14.40
N ALA A 213 -9.46 -3.39 14.51
CA ALA A 213 -10.33 -3.04 13.38
C ALA A 213 -10.38 -1.55 13.09
N ILE A 214 -10.51 -0.71 14.13
CA ILE A 214 -10.95 0.68 13.96
C ILE A 214 -9.89 1.56 13.31
N PHE A 215 -8.62 1.46 13.72
CA PHE A 215 -7.57 2.32 13.17
C PHE A 215 -7.28 2.03 11.70
N PRO A 216 -7.10 0.77 11.25
CA PRO A 216 -6.89 0.46 9.83
C PRO A 216 -8.15 0.74 9.01
N ALA A 217 -9.34 0.55 9.57
CA ALA A 217 -10.60 0.90 8.90
C ALA A 217 -10.71 2.42 8.61
N LEU A 218 -10.28 3.26 9.55
CA LEU A 218 -10.31 4.72 9.41
C LEU A 218 -9.22 5.25 8.48
N THR A 219 -8.06 4.58 8.41
CA THR A 219 -6.97 4.97 7.51
C THR A 219 -7.00 4.27 6.15
N GLY A 220 -7.94 3.34 5.97
CA GLY A 220 -8.14 2.54 4.77
C GLY A 220 -7.14 1.38 4.57
N GLY A 221 -6.26 1.15 5.54
CA GLY A 221 -5.41 -0.03 5.67
C GLY A 221 -4.65 -0.44 4.40
N TRP A 222 -4.61 -1.75 4.15
CA TRP A 222 -3.87 -2.34 3.03
C TRP A 222 -4.36 -1.83 1.68
N PHE A 223 -5.68 -1.65 1.50
CA PHE A 223 -6.25 -1.16 0.24
C PHE A 223 -5.75 0.24 -0.12
N THR A 224 -5.70 1.13 0.87
CA THR A 224 -5.19 2.50 0.68
C THR A 224 -3.70 2.50 0.37
N MET A 225 -2.92 1.66 1.05
CA MET A 225 -1.49 1.52 0.80
C MET A 225 -1.23 1.08 -0.66
N PHE A 226 -1.91 0.03 -1.13
CA PHE A 226 -1.77 -0.45 -2.51
C PHE A 226 -2.25 0.58 -3.53
N MET A 227 -3.38 1.25 -3.27
CA MET A 227 -3.86 2.33 -4.12
C MET A 227 -2.80 3.43 -4.26
N GLY A 228 -2.23 3.89 -3.15
CA GLY A 228 -1.18 4.92 -3.14
C GLY A 228 0.08 4.48 -3.89
N VAL A 229 0.56 3.26 -3.64
CA VAL A 229 1.78 2.71 -4.27
C VAL A 229 1.59 2.53 -5.77
N PHE A 230 0.52 1.88 -6.23
CA PHE A 230 0.29 1.66 -7.66
C PHE A 230 0.02 2.96 -8.41
N SER A 231 -0.69 3.90 -7.80
CA SER A 231 -0.92 5.21 -8.39
C SER A 231 0.37 6.02 -8.51
N TYR A 232 1.22 5.97 -7.47
CA TYR A 232 2.54 6.61 -7.51
C TYR A 232 3.41 6.00 -8.62
N ILE A 233 3.48 4.67 -8.70
CA ILE A 233 4.24 3.97 -9.75
C ILE A 233 3.75 4.38 -11.14
N ALA A 234 2.43 4.43 -11.34
CA ALA A 234 1.86 4.83 -12.62
C ALA A 234 2.27 6.25 -13.03
N ASP A 235 2.45 7.15 -12.06
CA ASP A 235 2.84 8.55 -12.27
C ASP A 235 4.36 8.72 -12.48
N VAL A 236 5.21 7.85 -11.91
CA VAL A 236 6.67 7.95 -12.04
C VAL A 236 7.30 7.00 -13.07
N THR A 237 6.51 6.14 -13.73
CA THR A 237 6.99 5.18 -14.74
C THR A 237 6.42 5.44 -16.12
N THR A 238 7.20 5.11 -17.14
CA THR A 238 6.74 5.05 -18.54
C THR A 238 5.86 3.82 -18.76
N GLU A 239 5.02 3.83 -19.80
CA GLU A 239 4.09 2.72 -20.07
C GLU A 239 4.80 1.38 -20.28
N GLU A 240 5.96 1.39 -20.93
CA GLU A 240 6.79 0.20 -21.19
C GLU A 240 7.33 -0.44 -19.90
N GLN A 241 7.72 0.37 -18.91
CA GLN A 241 8.34 -0.11 -17.67
C GLN A 241 7.34 -0.29 -16.53
N ARG A 242 6.12 0.23 -16.67
CA ARG A 242 5.08 0.22 -15.63
C ARG A 242 4.77 -1.20 -15.16
N THR A 243 4.56 -2.12 -16.09
CA THR A 243 4.25 -3.53 -15.77
C THR A 243 5.38 -4.21 -15.02
N LEU A 244 6.63 -3.98 -15.43
CA LEU A 244 7.81 -4.52 -14.76
C LEU A 244 7.89 -4.03 -13.30
N ARG A 245 7.71 -2.72 -13.08
CA ARG A 245 7.80 -2.13 -11.74
C ARG A 245 6.68 -2.60 -10.82
N ILE A 246 5.45 -2.71 -11.33
CA ILE A 246 4.33 -3.32 -10.58
C ILE A 246 4.66 -4.77 -10.22
N GLY A 247 5.26 -5.53 -11.14
CA GLY A 247 5.74 -6.89 -10.87
C GLY A 247 6.77 -6.96 -9.74
N ILE A 248 7.76 -6.05 -9.73
CA ILE A 248 8.76 -5.96 -8.67
C ILE A 248 8.09 -5.65 -7.32
N VAL A 249 7.16 -4.70 -7.28
CA VAL A 249 6.43 -4.33 -6.06
C VAL A 249 5.66 -5.51 -5.49
N ASN A 250 4.99 -6.29 -6.36
CA ASN A 250 4.30 -7.51 -5.96
C ASN A 250 5.26 -8.59 -5.46
N LEU A 251 6.48 -8.68 -6.00
CA LEU A 251 7.51 -9.58 -5.48
C LEU A 251 7.91 -9.21 -4.05
N PHE A 252 8.15 -7.92 -3.77
CA PHE A 252 8.46 -7.46 -2.41
C PHE A 252 7.31 -7.71 -1.43
N HIS A 253 6.07 -7.52 -1.88
CA HIS A 253 4.90 -7.89 -1.08
C HIS A 253 4.86 -9.40 -0.80
N SER A 254 4.98 -10.22 -1.85
CA SER A 254 4.94 -11.69 -1.76
C SER A 254 6.04 -12.27 -0.89
N VAL A 255 7.25 -11.69 -0.90
CA VAL A 255 8.36 -12.09 -0.02
C VAL A 255 8.17 -11.54 1.41
N GLY A 256 7.59 -10.35 1.56
CA GLY A 256 7.35 -9.73 2.86
C GLY A 256 6.43 -10.56 3.76
N VAL A 257 5.40 -11.19 3.20
CA VAL A 257 4.43 -12.02 3.95
C VAL A 257 5.09 -13.22 4.65
N PRO A 258 5.77 -14.16 3.97
CA PRO A 258 6.39 -15.31 4.61
C PRO A 258 7.52 -14.90 5.56
N VAL A 259 8.26 -13.83 5.26
CA VAL A 259 9.30 -13.32 6.18
C VAL A 259 8.66 -12.81 7.47
N GLY A 260 7.61 -11.99 7.38
CA GLY A 260 6.85 -11.53 8.55
C GLY A 260 6.27 -12.70 9.35
N ALA A 261 5.74 -13.72 8.66
CA ALA A 261 5.18 -14.90 9.29
C ALA A 261 6.22 -15.76 10.01
N ALA A 262 7.36 -16.01 9.38
CA ALA A 262 8.47 -16.75 9.96
C ALA A 262 9.04 -16.03 11.19
N LEU A 263 9.23 -14.71 11.10
CA LEU A 263 9.68 -13.89 12.22
C LEU A 263 8.67 -13.92 13.37
N SER A 264 7.36 -13.89 13.09
CA SER A 264 6.33 -13.92 14.13
C SER A 264 6.40 -15.16 15.01
N GLY A 265 6.52 -16.35 14.42
CA GLY A 265 6.58 -17.58 15.21
C GLY A 265 7.79 -17.63 16.16
N ILE A 266 8.92 -17.08 15.72
CA ILE A 266 10.16 -17.03 16.52
C ILE A 266 10.07 -15.95 17.60
N LEU A 267 9.60 -14.75 17.25
CA LEU A 267 9.55 -13.62 18.18
C LEU A 267 8.51 -13.85 19.28
N VAL A 268 7.32 -14.37 18.97
CA VAL A 268 6.30 -14.67 19.98
C VAL A 268 6.85 -15.63 21.04
N ARG A 269 7.64 -16.63 20.65
CA ARG A 269 8.28 -17.58 21.59
C ARG A 269 9.43 -16.99 22.40
N LYS A 270 10.20 -16.05 21.84
CA LYS A 270 11.42 -15.52 22.49
C LYS A 270 11.19 -14.26 23.33
N ILE A 271 10.40 -13.32 22.82
CA ILE A 271 10.20 -11.99 23.41
C ILE A 271 8.75 -11.74 23.85
N GLY A 272 7.85 -12.71 23.65
CA GLY A 272 6.44 -12.62 23.99
C GLY A 272 5.65 -11.66 23.09
N LEU A 273 4.34 -11.56 23.35
CA LEU A 273 3.41 -10.72 22.58
C LEU A 273 3.77 -9.23 22.68
N TYR A 274 4.12 -8.75 23.88
CA TYR A 274 4.51 -7.35 24.11
C TYR A 274 5.74 -6.94 23.28
N GLY A 275 6.75 -7.82 23.21
CA GLY A 275 7.94 -7.60 22.41
C GLY A 275 7.63 -7.53 20.92
N VAL A 276 6.75 -8.41 20.43
CA VAL A 276 6.37 -8.44 19.01
C VAL A 276 5.67 -7.16 18.58
N PHE A 277 4.66 -6.69 19.34
CA PHE A 277 3.97 -5.44 19.02
C PHE A 277 4.89 -4.22 19.10
N SER A 278 5.83 -4.22 20.03
CA SER A 278 6.86 -3.16 20.12
C SER A 278 7.78 -3.15 18.90
N VAL A 279 8.23 -4.33 18.43
CA VAL A 279 9.03 -4.46 17.21
C VAL A 279 8.23 -3.98 15.99
N SER A 280 6.96 -4.37 15.85
CA SER A 280 6.09 -3.87 14.77
C SER A 280 5.94 -2.34 14.82
N ALA A 281 5.71 -1.75 15.99
CA ALA A 281 5.59 -0.30 16.15
C ALA A 281 6.88 0.44 15.71
N THR A 282 8.06 -0.07 16.10
CA THR A 282 9.34 0.52 15.65
C THR A 282 9.55 0.41 14.15
N LEU A 283 9.18 -0.71 13.53
CA LEU A 283 9.25 -0.87 12.07
C LEU A 283 8.30 0.08 11.34
N TYR A 284 7.10 0.34 11.88
CA TYR A 284 6.19 1.34 11.32
C TYR A 284 6.73 2.76 11.42
N ILE A 285 7.38 3.13 12.54
CA ILE A 285 8.07 4.43 12.66
C ILE A 285 9.17 4.55 11.61
N LEU A 286 9.99 3.52 11.43
CA LEU A 286 11.04 3.51 10.40
C LEU A 286 10.46 3.61 8.99
N SER A 287 9.36 2.90 8.71
CA SER A 287 8.65 2.96 7.44
C SER A 287 8.10 4.36 7.17
N PHE A 288 7.51 5.00 8.19
CA PHE A 288 6.99 6.35 8.10
C PHE A 288 8.11 7.36 7.83
N LEU A 289 9.22 7.30 8.56
CA LEU A 289 10.38 8.18 8.37
C LEU A 289 10.98 8.00 6.97
N TYR A 290 11.14 6.75 6.52
CA TYR A 290 11.62 6.46 5.17
C TYR A 290 10.68 7.04 4.11
N GLY A 291 9.38 6.80 4.22
CA GLY A 291 8.37 7.34 3.31
C GLY A 291 8.34 8.87 3.31
N TYR A 292 8.49 9.49 4.49
CA TYR A 292 8.48 10.93 4.63
C TYR A 292 9.70 11.59 3.97
N TYR A 293 10.91 11.07 4.17
CA TYR A 293 12.12 11.70 3.62
C TYR A 293 12.41 11.29 2.17
N ARG A 294 12.10 10.06 1.77
CA ARG A 294 12.51 9.52 0.47
C ARG A 294 11.49 9.70 -0.63
N ILE A 295 10.19 9.64 -0.30
CA ILE A 295 9.12 9.78 -1.30
C ILE A 295 8.89 11.27 -1.56
N LYS A 296 9.16 11.65 -2.82
CA LYS A 296 8.88 12.99 -3.33
C LYS A 296 7.45 13.05 -3.82
N GLU A 297 6.74 14.12 -3.51
CA GLU A 297 5.38 14.31 -4.03
C GLU A 297 5.45 14.58 -5.54
N VAL A 298 4.66 13.82 -6.31
CA VAL A 298 4.52 14.06 -7.75
C VAL A 298 3.38 15.06 -7.92
N LYS A 299 3.73 16.35 -7.99
CA LYS A 299 2.73 17.40 -8.17
C LYS A 299 2.11 17.31 -9.56
N LYS A 300 0.88 16.81 -9.66
CA LYS A 300 0.01 17.07 -10.80
C LYS A 300 -0.59 18.46 -10.60
N VAL A 301 -0.15 19.43 -11.40
CA VAL A 301 -0.75 20.76 -11.41
C VAL A 301 -2.08 20.64 -12.15
N ASN A 302 -3.15 20.31 -11.45
CA ASN A 302 -4.49 20.58 -11.93
C ASN A 302 -4.78 22.08 -11.64
N PRO A 303 -4.96 22.92 -12.67
CA PRO A 303 -5.18 24.35 -12.47
C PRO A 303 -6.46 24.68 -11.70
N ASP A 304 -7.38 23.72 -11.57
CA ASP A 304 -8.69 23.88 -10.92
C ASP A 304 -8.69 23.55 -9.41
N VAL A 305 -7.55 23.13 -8.83
CA VAL A 305 -7.47 22.73 -7.42
C VAL A 305 -6.67 23.76 -6.62
N GLU A 306 -7.35 24.60 -5.85
CA GLU A 306 -6.68 25.53 -4.94
C GLU A 306 -5.96 24.76 -3.80
N PRO A 307 -4.71 25.12 -3.48
CA PRO A 307 -4.01 24.51 -2.35
C PRO A 307 -4.72 24.87 -1.04
N ALA A 308 -4.99 23.87 -0.21
CA ALA A 308 -5.61 24.08 1.10
C ALA A 308 -4.74 25.02 1.97
N LYS A 309 -5.36 26.07 2.50
CA LYS A 309 -4.67 27.09 3.32
C LYS A 309 -4.56 26.66 4.79
N ASN A 310 -5.53 25.88 5.29
CA ASN A 310 -5.64 25.41 6.67
C ASN A 310 -5.98 23.92 6.75
N CYS A 311 -5.77 23.28 7.91
CA CYS A 311 -6.15 21.87 8.15
C CYS A 311 -7.65 21.62 7.99
N CYS A 312 -8.51 22.54 8.47
CA CYS A 312 -9.96 22.43 8.29
C CYS A 312 -10.37 22.57 6.81
N ASP A 313 -9.71 23.43 6.03
CA ASP A 313 -9.93 23.51 4.58
C ASP A 313 -9.45 22.25 3.87
N TRP A 314 -8.34 21.67 4.32
CA TRP A 314 -7.86 20.39 3.81
C TRP A 314 -8.86 19.26 4.06
N LEU A 315 -9.40 19.14 5.29
CA LEU A 315 -10.45 18.17 5.62
C LEU A 315 -11.74 18.41 4.84
N ARG A 316 -12.13 19.68 4.66
CA ARG A 316 -13.30 20.05 3.85
C ARG A 316 -13.13 19.65 2.39
N ASN A 317 -11.94 19.89 1.83
CA ASN A 317 -11.60 19.48 0.46
C ASN A 317 -11.51 17.95 0.34
N PHE A 318 -11.03 17.27 1.39
CA PHE A 318 -10.96 15.81 1.44
C PHE A 318 -12.35 15.16 1.41
N PHE A 319 -13.29 15.67 2.21
CA PHE A 319 -14.67 15.20 2.26
C PHE A 319 -15.59 15.90 1.24
N ASP A 320 -15.05 16.54 0.21
CA ASP A 320 -15.88 17.18 -0.81
C ASP A 320 -16.53 16.13 -1.72
N THR A 321 -17.83 15.94 -1.51
CA THR A 321 -18.69 15.05 -2.30
C THR A 321 -18.72 15.36 -3.79
N ARG A 322 -18.31 16.57 -4.22
CA ARG A 322 -18.16 16.92 -5.64
C ARG A 322 -17.15 16.03 -6.33
N TYR A 323 -16.00 15.76 -5.69
CA TYR A 323 -14.96 14.91 -6.26
C TYR A 323 -15.43 13.47 -6.43
N VAL A 324 -16.16 12.96 -5.43
CA VAL A 324 -16.75 11.62 -5.50
C VAL A 324 -17.76 11.53 -6.64
N LYS A 325 -18.67 12.50 -6.77
CA LYS A 325 -19.68 12.52 -7.84
C LYS A 325 -19.06 12.52 -9.22
N GLU A 326 -18.02 13.33 -9.44
CA GLU A 326 -17.34 13.39 -10.73
C GLU A 326 -16.59 12.09 -11.06
N THR A 327 -15.88 11.51 -10.09
CA THR A 327 -15.17 10.24 -10.27
C THR A 327 -16.14 9.10 -10.56
N LEU A 328 -17.26 9.02 -9.82
CA LEU A 328 -18.32 8.05 -10.09
C LEU A 328 -18.96 8.26 -11.46
N MET A 329 -19.22 9.51 -11.85
CA MET A 329 -19.78 9.82 -13.17
C MET A 329 -18.85 9.37 -14.32
N VAL A 330 -17.53 9.47 -14.13
CA VAL A 330 -16.54 8.98 -15.11
C VAL A 330 -16.59 7.46 -15.26
N ALA A 331 -16.79 6.72 -14.16
CA ALA A 331 -16.92 5.27 -14.19
C ALA A 331 -18.12 4.80 -15.02
N PHE A 332 -19.24 5.54 -14.99
CA PHE A 332 -20.45 5.22 -15.75
C PHE A 332 -20.51 5.84 -17.14
N LYS A 333 -19.58 6.73 -17.49
CA LYS A 333 -19.55 7.41 -18.80
C LYS A 333 -19.22 6.42 -19.92
N ARG A 334 -20.04 6.43 -20.99
CA ARG A 334 -19.73 5.72 -22.25
C ARG A 334 -18.47 6.35 -22.86
N GLY A 335 -17.44 5.54 -23.05
CA GLY A 335 -16.16 5.95 -23.65
C GLY A 335 -15.84 5.13 -24.91
N PRO A 336 -14.90 5.60 -25.74
CA PRO A 336 -14.44 4.86 -26.91
C PRO A 336 -13.89 3.48 -26.52
N ASN A 337 -13.98 2.52 -27.44
CA ASN A 337 -13.50 1.15 -27.25
C ASN A 337 -14.18 0.40 -26.08
N ASN A 338 -15.52 0.44 -26.02
CA ASN A 338 -16.37 -0.31 -25.07
C ASN A 338 -15.89 -0.23 -23.60
N ARG A 339 -15.39 0.93 -23.16
CA ARG A 339 -14.80 1.13 -21.82
C ARG A 339 -15.70 0.64 -20.69
N ARG A 340 -17.01 0.94 -20.77
CA ARG A 340 -17.99 0.53 -19.76
C ARG A 340 -18.07 -1.00 -19.61
N LEU A 341 -18.04 -1.73 -20.72
CA LEU A 341 -18.05 -3.20 -20.70
C LEU A 341 -16.77 -3.73 -20.06
N ARG A 342 -15.60 -3.16 -20.39
CA ARG A 342 -14.32 -3.55 -19.77
C ARG A 342 -14.30 -3.31 -18.27
N VAL A 343 -14.79 -2.15 -17.80
CA VAL A 343 -14.89 -1.86 -16.36
C VAL A 343 -15.83 -2.83 -15.65
N ILE A 344 -17.02 -3.11 -16.22
CA ILE A 344 -17.96 -4.08 -15.65
C ILE A 344 -17.34 -5.48 -15.59
N MET A 345 -16.69 -5.92 -16.68
CA MET A 345 -16.00 -7.21 -16.72
C MET A 345 -14.88 -7.30 -15.67
N LEU A 346 -14.10 -6.24 -15.47
CA LEU A 346 -13.07 -6.20 -14.42
C LEU A 346 -13.68 -6.31 -13.02
N VAL A 347 -14.81 -5.64 -12.76
CA VAL A 347 -15.52 -5.76 -11.48
C VAL A 347 -16.03 -7.19 -11.26
N VAL A 348 -16.64 -7.80 -12.28
CA VAL A 348 -17.12 -9.19 -12.21
C VAL A 348 -15.97 -10.15 -11.94
N VAL A 349 -14.86 -10.02 -12.66
CA VAL A 349 -13.65 -10.83 -12.44
C VAL A 349 -13.13 -10.66 -11.02
N LEU A 350 -13.05 -9.43 -10.51
CA LEU A 350 -12.66 -9.18 -9.12
C LEU A 350 -13.61 -9.86 -8.12
N CYS A 351 -14.92 -9.79 -8.33
CA CYS A 351 -15.89 -10.48 -7.48
C CYS A 351 -15.74 -12.00 -7.52
N VAL A 352 -15.48 -12.58 -8.70
CA VAL A 352 -15.31 -14.04 -8.86
C VAL A 352 -14.03 -14.54 -8.21
N ILE A 353 -12.93 -13.77 -8.30
CA ILE A 353 -11.65 -14.22 -7.73
C ILE A 353 -11.57 -13.93 -6.23
N ILE A 354 -12.03 -12.75 -5.78
CA ILE A 354 -11.92 -12.33 -4.39
C ILE A 354 -13.07 -12.89 -3.54
N GLY A 355 -14.27 -13.00 -4.11
CA GLY A 355 -15.46 -13.47 -3.39
C GLY A 355 -15.25 -14.79 -2.64
N PRO A 356 -14.70 -15.85 -3.26
CA PRO A 356 -14.44 -17.12 -2.58
C PRO A 356 -13.38 -17.07 -1.47
N ILE A 357 -12.52 -16.05 -1.46
CA ILE A 357 -11.47 -15.90 -0.42
C ILE A 357 -12.07 -15.34 0.87
N TYR A 358 -13.15 -14.55 0.76
CA TYR A 358 -13.82 -13.90 1.88
C TYR A 358 -15.21 -14.49 2.19
N GLY A 359 -15.74 -15.32 1.30
CA GLY A 359 -16.95 -16.11 1.55
C GLY A 359 -16.59 -17.32 2.38
N GLU A 360 -17.05 -17.34 3.62
CA GLU A 360 -16.99 -18.52 4.49
C GLU A 360 -17.92 -19.62 4.01
#